data_AF-A0A7R9HMT9-F1
#
_entry.id   AF-A0A7R9HMT9-F1
#
_cell.length_a   1.000
_cell.length_b   1.000
_cell.length_c   1.000
_cell.angle_alpha   90.00
_cell.angle_beta   90.00
_cell.angle_gamma   90.00
#
_symmetry.space_group_name_H-M   'P 1'
#
loop_
_entity.id
_entity.type
_entity.pdbx_description
1 polymer ?
#
loop_
_entity_poly.entity_id
_entity_poly.type
_entity_poly.pdbx_seq_one_letter_code
_entity_poly.pdbx_strand_id
1 'polypeptide(L)'
;MCPVCYEPDNTDRLVQGIPWSYMKRDPTSGEVMKDDQGKDIWEGYCLDLLEVLAESLKFDYEIVAPKNGKFGSRLPDGTWDGMVGDLAMGETDMIIAPLTMTSEREEVIDFVAPYFDQSGISIVIRKPVRKTSLFKFMTVLRLEVWLSIVGALTVTGIMIWLLDKYSPYSAQNNKAMYPYPCREFTLKESFWFALTSFTPQGGGEAPKALSGRTLVAAYWLFVVLMLATFTANLAAFLTVERMKSPVASLEQLARQSRINYTVVKDSDTHEYFKNMKNAEEVLYNVWKDITLNSSSDQSKYRVWDYPIKEQYGHILQAITQTGPVETPAIGFQKVIDDEEGKFAFIHDAAQIRYEVSRNCNLTEVGEMFAEQPYAIAVQQGRGVFIATLFGLALAMITLAGEIFYYKRKKTNTVGVPNVGHQPPVGPKKQITIGKEFRPVMDKAVPRVSYISVFPLYTISNINVLRITCNITFFHVILSLEVKKTHKND
;
A
#
# COMPACT_ATOMS: atom_id res chain seq x y z
N MET A 1 6.16 -20.98 17.89
CA MET A 1 7.59 -20.61 17.83
C MET A 1 7.87 -20.07 16.45
N CYS A 2 8.39 -18.85 16.32
CA CYS A 2 9.04 -18.44 15.08
C CYS A 2 10.28 -19.33 14.86
N PRO A 3 10.56 -19.82 13.64
CA PRO A 3 11.85 -20.41 13.36
C PRO A 3 12.91 -19.34 13.62
N VAL A 4 14.01 -19.77 14.22
CA VAL A 4 15.15 -18.96 14.68
C VAL A 4 15.50 -17.90 13.61
N CYS A 5 15.53 -16.62 14.01
CA CYS A 5 16.04 -15.55 13.17
C CYS A 5 17.52 -15.82 12.92
N TYR A 6 17.86 -16.10 11.66
CA TYR A 6 19.20 -16.43 11.20
C TYR A 6 20.11 -15.22 11.27
N GLU A 7 21.34 -15.43 11.75
CA GLU A 7 22.44 -14.48 11.70
C GLU A 7 23.33 -14.87 10.51
N PRO A 8 23.53 -14.00 9.51
CA PRO A 8 24.18 -14.38 8.26
C PRO A 8 25.66 -14.71 8.49
N ASP A 9 26.03 -15.96 8.27
CA ASP A 9 27.42 -16.42 8.33
C ASP A 9 28.16 -16.08 7.01
N ASN A 10 29.46 -15.86 7.10
CA ASN A 10 30.34 -15.32 6.05
C ASN A 10 30.58 -16.29 4.87
N THR A 11 29.86 -17.41 4.86
CA THR A 11 29.87 -18.48 3.85
C THR A 11 28.82 -18.31 2.75
N ASP A 12 27.98 -17.25 2.82
CA ASP A 12 27.06 -16.80 1.76
C ASP A 12 27.76 -16.25 0.48
N ARG A 13 29.03 -16.61 0.25
CA ARG A 13 29.81 -16.25 -0.96
C ARG A 13 29.43 -17.05 -2.19
N LEU A 14 28.54 -18.03 -2.08
CA LEU A 14 27.97 -18.79 -3.19
C LEU A 14 26.59 -18.21 -3.54
N VAL A 15 26.25 -18.17 -4.84
CA VAL A 15 24.93 -17.71 -5.33
C VAL A 15 23.82 -18.62 -4.79
N GLN A 16 23.35 -18.36 -3.57
CA GLN A 16 22.10 -18.90 -3.08
C GLN A 16 21.01 -17.90 -3.43
N GLY A 17 20.22 -18.22 -4.45
CA GLY A 17 19.10 -17.39 -4.88
C GLY A 17 17.85 -17.87 -4.17
N ILE A 18 17.64 -17.55 -2.89
CA ILE A 18 16.40 -17.93 -2.19
C ILE A 18 15.22 -17.17 -2.85
N PRO A 19 14.12 -17.85 -3.26
CA PRO A 19 13.75 -19.26 -3.07
C PRO A 19 14.00 -20.21 -4.26
N TRP A 20 14.74 -19.74 -5.27
CA TRP A 20 15.00 -20.40 -6.54
C TRP A 20 15.97 -21.59 -6.45
N SER A 21 17.14 -21.39 -5.86
CA SER A 21 18.17 -22.42 -5.70
C SER A 21 19.03 -22.10 -4.47
N TYR A 22 18.98 -22.99 -3.49
CA TYR A 22 19.74 -22.85 -2.24
C TYR A 22 20.11 -24.22 -1.68
N MET A 23 21.14 -24.24 -0.84
CA MET A 23 21.57 -25.49 -0.19
C MET A 23 20.60 -25.87 0.91
N LYS A 24 20.20 -27.14 0.95
CA LYS A 24 19.31 -27.68 1.97
C LYS A 24 20.03 -27.68 3.31
N ARG A 25 19.42 -27.09 4.33
CA ARG A 25 19.96 -27.02 5.69
C ARG A 25 19.11 -27.81 6.67
N ASP A 26 19.76 -28.45 7.64
CA ASP A 26 19.06 -29.15 8.72
C ASP A 26 18.30 -28.13 9.61
N PRO A 27 17.00 -28.31 9.85
CA PRO A 27 16.19 -27.42 10.69
C PRO A 27 16.71 -27.24 12.13
N THR A 28 17.49 -28.20 12.64
CA THR A 28 17.94 -28.22 14.04
C THR A 28 19.36 -27.71 14.22
N SER A 29 20.29 -28.11 13.35
CA SER A 29 21.71 -27.71 13.42
C SER A 29 22.05 -26.51 12.54
N GLY A 30 21.27 -26.23 11.49
CA GLY A 30 21.56 -25.17 10.51
C GLY A 30 22.68 -25.49 9.51
N GLU A 31 23.29 -26.67 9.62
CA GLU A 31 24.36 -27.13 8.74
C GLU A 31 23.80 -27.61 7.38
N VAL A 32 24.61 -27.50 6.34
CA VAL A 32 24.26 -27.95 4.99
C VAL A 32 24.19 -29.47 4.96
N MET A 33 23.04 -30.01 4.55
CA MET A 33 22.87 -31.45 4.39
C MET A 33 23.61 -31.94 3.15
N LYS A 34 24.28 -33.08 3.31
CA LYS A 34 25.02 -33.75 2.26
C LYS A 34 24.38 -35.09 1.94
N ASP A 35 24.46 -35.48 0.68
CA ASP A 35 24.03 -36.77 0.19
C ASP A 35 24.96 -37.90 0.69
N ASP A 36 24.57 -39.16 0.50
CA ASP A 36 25.35 -40.36 0.84
C ASP A 36 26.74 -40.38 0.18
N GLN A 37 26.91 -39.64 -0.92
CA GLN A 37 28.18 -39.44 -1.64
C GLN A 37 29.01 -38.25 -1.13
N GLY A 38 28.53 -37.52 -0.12
CA GLY A 38 29.19 -36.34 0.45
C GLY A 38 29.04 -35.05 -0.37
N LYS A 39 28.17 -35.02 -1.38
CA LYS A 39 27.83 -33.82 -2.16
C LYS A 39 26.74 -33.00 -1.46
N ASP A 40 26.85 -31.67 -1.51
CA ASP A 40 25.86 -30.78 -0.90
C ASP A 40 24.50 -30.93 -1.60
N ILE A 41 23.44 -31.06 -0.80
CA ILE A 41 22.06 -31.20 -1.31
C ILE A 41 21.52 -29.81 -1.63
N TRP A 42 21.03 -29.64 -2.85
CA TRP A 42 20.38 -28.43 -3.31
C TRP A 42 18.86 -28.60 -3.31
N GLU A 43 18.14 -27.52 -3.03
CA GLU A 43 16.68 -27.44 -3.12
C GLU A 43 16.25 -26.08 -3.70
N GLY A 44 15.02 -26.02 -4.21
CA GLY A 44 14.41 -24.79 -4.70
C GLY A 44 13.64 -24.97 -6.00
N TYR A 45 12.93 -23.93 -6.40
CA TYR A 45 12.06 -23.94 -7.58
C TYR A 45 12.80 -24.33 -8.87
N CYS A 46 14.05 -23.87 -9.06
CA CYS A 46 14.84 -24.19 -10.24
C CYS A 46 15.21 -25.68 -10.33
N LEU A 47 15.32 -26.36 -9.19
CA LEU A 47 15.61 -27.80 -9.15
C LEU A 47 14.36 -28.62 -9.47
N ASP A 48 13.22 -28.26 -8.88
CA ASP A 48 11.94 -28.89 -9.21
C ASP A 48 11.64 -28.72 -10.72
N LEU A 49 11.92 -27.54 -11.27
CA LEU A 49 11.80 -27.27 -12.70
C LEU A 49 12.75 -28.13 -13.54
N LEU A 50 14.01 -28.26 -13.12
CA LEU A 50 15.01 -29.09 -13.79
C LEU A 50 14.59 -30.57 -13.81
N GLU A 51 14.08 -31.10 -12.69
CA GLU A 51 13.62 -32.49 -12.59
C GLU A 51 12.45 -32.76 -13.57
N VAL A 52 11.46 -31.86 -13.61
CA VAL A 52 10.33 -31.97 -14.57
C VAL A 52 10.81 -31.86 -16.02
N LEU A 53 11.79 -30.99 -16.30
CA LEU A 53 12.40 -30.90 -17.63
C LEU A 53 13.15 -32.17 -18.00
N ALA A 54 13.93 -32.73 -17.07
CA ALA A 54 14.69 -33.97 -17.25
C ALA A 54 13.77 -35.16 -17.54
N GLU A 55 12.66 -35.31 -16.81
CA GLU A 55 11.68 -36.36 -17.04
C GLU A 55 10.97 -36.24 -18.40
N SER A 56 10.59 -35.01 -18.79
CA SER A 56 9.85 -34.75 -20.02
C SER A 56 10.71 -34.89 -21.28
N LEU A 57 11.97 -34.44 -21.22
CA LEU A 57 12.92 -34.47 -22.34
C LEU A 57 13.85 -35.69 -22.31
N LYS A 58 13.84 -36.48 -21.23
CA LYS A 58 14.65 -37.68 -21.01
C LYS A 58 16.15 -37.43 -21.16
N PHE A 59 16.67 -36.48 -20.39
CA PHE A 59 18.12 -36.23 -20.30
C PHE A 59 18.61 -36.40 -18.86
N ASP A 60 19.87 -36.82 -18.74
CA ASP A 60 20.59 -36.85 -17.48
C ASP A 60 21.29 -35.50 -17.23
N TYR A 61 21.42 -35.10 -15.97
CA TYR A 61 22.02 -33.81 -15.62
C TYR A 61 22.98 -33.95 -14.44
N GLU A 62 23.97 -33.06 -14.38
CA GLU A 62 24.83 -32.87 -13.22
C GLU A 62 24.77 -31.40 -12.78
N ILE A 63 24.47 -31.18 -11.50
CA ILE A 63 24.44 -29.85 -10.91
C ILE A 63 25.86 -29.43 -10.55
N VAL A 64 26.31 -28.31 -11.11
CA VAL A 64 27.61 -27.68 -10.86
C VAL A 64 27.40 -26.26 -10.34
N ALA A 65 28.09 -25.90 -9.26
CA ALA A 65 28.06 -24.55 -8.72
C ALA A 65 29.10 -23.66 -9.44
N PRO A 66 28.81 -22.36 -9.64
CA PRO A 66 29.75 -21.44 -10.30
C PRO A 66 31.02 -21.25 -9.47
N LYS A 67 32.18 -21.22 -10.14
CA LYS A 67 33.51 -21.11 -9.48
C LYS A 67 33.64 -19.85 -8.61
N ASN A 68 33.11 -18.73 -9.09
CA ASN A 68 33.24 -17.42 -8.44
C ASN A 68 32.02 -17.01 -7.60
N GLY A 69 30.97 -17.86 -7.54
CA GLY A 69 29.79 -17.55 -6.74
C GLY A 69 29.05 -16.27 -7.18
N LYS A 70 29.10 -15.91 -8.47
CA LYS A 70 28.37 -14.78 -9.05
C LYS A 70 27.50 -15.19 -10.24
N PHE A 71 26.44 -14.42 -10.52
CA PHE A 71 25.62 -14.60 -11.72
C PHE A 71 26.40 -14.32 -13.01
N GLY A 72 27.16 -13.23 -13.01
CA GLY A 72 28.04 -12.84 -14.11
C GLY A 72 27.84 -11.41 -14.54
N SER A 73 28.95 -10.70 -14.61
CA SER A 73 29.09 -9.30 -14.95
C SER A 73 30.17 -9.14 -16.02
N ARG A 74 30.01 -8.13 -16.88
CA ARG A 74 30.99 -7.82 -17.91
C ARG A 74 32.19 -7.14 -17.26
N LEU A 75 33.37 -7.75 -17.39
CA LEU A 75 34.62 -7.18 -16.92
C LEU A 75 35.13 -6.09 -17.89
N PRO A 76 35.99 -5.17 -17.44
CA PRO A 76 36.54 -4.10 -18.29
C PRO A 76 37.35 -4.58 -19.50
N ASP A 77 37.86 -5.82 -19.45
CA ASP A 77 38.56 -6.48 -20.54
C ASP A 77 37.61 -7.06 -21.61
N GLY A 78 36.31 -6.97 -21.39
CA GLY A 78 35.26 -7.52 -22.25
C GLY A 78 34.94 -8.99 -22.00
N THR A 79 35.62 -9.65 -21.05
CA THR A 79 35.30 -11.02 -20.64
C THR A 79 34.13 -11.04 -19.65
N TRP A 80 33.51 -12.21 -19.48
CA TRP A 80 32.40 -12.40 -18.56
C TRP A 80 32.84 -13.28 -17.38
N ASP A 81 32.47 -12.89 -16.16
CA ASP A 81 32.63 -13.72 -14.98
C ASP A 81 31.34 -14.48 -14.62
N GLY A 82 31.41 -15.33 -13.58
CA GLY A 82 30.25 -16.03 -13.04
C GLY A 82 29.63 -17.07 -13.99
N MET A 83 28.36 -17.40 -13.75
CA MET A 83 27.63 -18.39 -14.55
C MET A 83 27.58 -18.02 -16.04
N VAL A 84 27.41 -16.74 -16.37
CA VAL A 84 27.41 -16.27 -17.77
C VAL A 84 28.76 -16.53 -18.45
N GLY A 85 29.88 -16.28 -17.74
CA GLY A 85 31.21 -16.60 -18.24
C GLY A 85 31.44 -18.09 -18.45
N ASP A 86 31.04 -18.91 -17.47
CA ASP A 86 31.18 -20.38 -17.53
C ASP A 86 30.40 -20.97 -18.73
N LEU A 87 29.20 -20.46 -19.00
CA LEU A 87 28.39 -20.85 -20.16
C LEU A 87 28.97 -20.35 -21.49
N ALA A 88 29.47 -19.10 -21.54
CA ALA A 88 30.09 -18.54 -22.74
C ALA A 88 31.36 -19.32 -23.14
N MET A 89 32.17 -19.73 -22.15
CA MET A 89 33.37 -20.55 -22.37
C MET A 89 33.07 -22.02 -22.71
N GLY A 90 31.83 -22.48 -22.50
CA GLY A 90 31.43 -23.87 -22.72
C GLY A 90 31.87 -24.83 -21.61
N GLU A 91 32.09 -24.32 -20.39
CA GLU A 91 32.31 -25.17 -19.21
C GLU A 91 31.00 -25.76 -18.67
N THR A 92 29.88 -25.08 -18.91
CA THR A 92 28.53 -25.53 -18.57
C THR A 92 27.64 -25.49 -19.81
N ASP A 93 26.69 -26.43 -19.95
CA ASP A 93 25.82 -26.51 -21.13
C ASP A 93 24.57 -25.63 -21.02
N MET A 94 24.03 -25.45 -19.81
CA MET A 94 22.84 -24.65 -19.54
C MET A 94 22.87 -24.03 -18.14
N ILE A 95 22.17 -22.90 -17.98
CA ILE A 95 21.95 -22.26 -16.68
C ILE A 95 20.45 -22.28 -16.38
N ILE A 96 20.09 -22.94 -15.28
CA ILE A 96 18.75 -22.85 -14.68
C ILE A 96 18.90 -22.18 -13.32
N ALA A 97 18.66 -20.87 -13.30
CA ALA A 97 18.82 -20.01 -12.13
C ALA A 97 17.85 -18.82 -12.26
N PRO A 98 17.69 -17.98 -11.22
CA PRO A 98 17.00 -16.69 -11.34
C PRO A 98 17.89 -15.68 -12.09
N LEU A 99 18.22 -16.00 -13.35
CA LEU A 99 19.07 -15.19 -14.21
C LEU A 99 18.18 -14.21 -14.98
N THR A 100 18.40 -12.91 -14.76
CA THR A 100 17.73 -11.83 -15.49
C THR A 100 18.18 -11.80 -16.95
N MET A 101 17.20 -11.77 -17.85
CA MET A 101 17.44 -11.58 -19.27
C MET A 101 17.78 -10.10 -19.55
N THR A 102 19.02 -9.84 -19.96
CA THR A 102 19.51 -8.50 -20.28
C THR A 102 20.15 -8.50 -21.66
N SER A 103 20.09 -7.37 -22.36
CA SER A 103 20.64 -7.24 -23.70
C SER A 103 22.15 -7.49 -23.73
N GLU A 104 22.89 -7.13 -22.68
CA GLU A 104 24.33 -7.39 -22.60
C GLU A 104 24.65 -8.88 -22.50
N ARG A 105 23.85 -9.64 -21.76
CA ARG A 105 24.02 -11.10 -21.65
C ARG A 105 23.63 -11.80 -22.95
N GLU A 106 22.59 -11.31 -23.64
CA GLU A 106 22.14 -11.85 -24.93
C GLU A 106 23.20 -11.72 -26.05
N GLU A 107 24.22 -10.85 -25.89
CA GLU A 107 25.34 -10.77 -26.84
C GLU A 107 26.21 -12.04 -26.84
N VAL A 108 26.29 -12.76 -25.71
CA VAL A 108 27.23 -13.88 -25.50
C VAL A 108 26.57 -15.22 -25.20
N ILE A 109 25.30 -15.22 -24.78
CA ILE A 109 24.51 -16.42 -24.46
C ILE A 109 23.11 -16.29 -25.04
N ASP A 110 22.48 -17.41 -25.39
CA ASP A 110 21.12 -17.42 -25.90
C ASP A 110 20.14 -17.72 -24.75
N PHE A 111 19.02 -16.99 -24.68
CA PHE A 111 17.97 -17.26 -23.71
C PHE A 111 16.81 -18.06 -24.32
N VAL A 112 16.26 -18.97 -23.52
CA VAL A 112 14.96 -19.61 -23.80
C VAL A 112 13.83 -18.63 -23.44
N ALA A 113 12.62 -18.89 -23.95
CA ALA A 113 11.43 -18.16 -23.51
C ALA A 113 11.38 -18.08 -21.97
N PRO A 114 11.11 -16.88 -21.41
CA PRO A 114 11.14 -16.68 -19.97
C PRO A 114 10.12 -17.58 -19.27
N TYR A 115 10.52 -18.13 -18.13
CA TYR A 115 9.66 -18.99 -17.32
C TYR A 115 9.02 -18.23 -16.16
N PHE A 116 9.53 -17.04 -15.83
CA PHE A 116 9.01 -16.20 -14.76
C PHE A 116 9.03 -14.73 -15.15
N ASP A 117 7.85 -14.19 -15.50
CA ASP A 117 7.70 -12.81 -15.95
C ASP A 117 7.50 -11.81 -14.80
N GLN A 118 7.19 -12.28 -13.59
CA GLN A 118 6.92 -11.43 -12.43
C GLN A 118 8.19 -11.03 -11.66
N SER A 119 9.30 -10.86 -12.37
CA SER A 119 10.58 -10.38 -11.83
C SER A 119 10.89 -8.97 -12.34
N GLY A 120 11.52 -8.19 -11.49
CA GLY A 120 11.73 -6.76 -11.66
C GLY A 120 12.14 -6.15 -10.33
N ILE A 121 12.20 -4.83 -10.23
CA ILE A 121 12.61 -4.14 -9.02
C ILE A 121 11.36 -3.70 -8.25
N SER A 122 11.34 -3.98 -6.95
CA SER A 122 10.29 -3.53 -6.05
C SER A 122 10.88 -2.99 -4.75
N ILE A 123 10.02 -2.40 -3.93
CA ILE A 123 10.40 -1.70 -2.71
C ILE A 123 9.71 -2.38 -1.54
N VAL A 124 10.46 -2.74 -0.52
CA VAL A 124 9.92 -3.29 0.73
C VAL A 124 10.10 -2.31 1.87
N ILE A 125 9.04 -2.12 2.65
CA ILE A 125 9.06 -1.37 3.91
C ILE A 125 8.40 -2.22 5.00
N ARG A 126 8.74 -1.93 6.26
CA ARG A 126 8.01 -2.48 7.40
C ARG A 126 6.68 -1.76 7.58
N LYS A 127 5.63 -2.53 7.90
CA LYS A 127 4.34 -1.99 8.36
C LYS A 127 4.58 -1.20 9.65
N PRO A 128 4.28 0.11 9.67
CA PRO A 128 4.58 0.94 10.84
C PRO A 128 3.78 0.43 12.06
N VAL A 129 4.47 0.16 13.15
CA VAL A 129 3.83 -0.29 14.39
C VAL A 129 3.14 0.92 15.03
N ARG A 130 1.82 0.84 15.21
CA ARG A 130 1.03 1.93 15.78
C ARG A 130 1.26 2.01 17.29
N LYS A 131 1.90 3.08 17.75
CA LYS A 131 1.98 3.40 19.19
C LYS A 131 0.56 3.71 19.70
N THR A 132 0.05 2.92 20.64
CA THR A 132 -1.23 3.19 21.30
C THR A 132 -1.00 4.29 22.34
N SER A 133 -1.88 5.28 22.36
CA SER A 133 -1.88 6.33 23.39
C SER A 133 -3.27 6.38 24.02
N LEU A 134 -3.34 6.41 25.35
CA LEU A 134 -4.60 6.46 26.09
C LEU A 134 -5.39 7.75 25.82
N PHE A 135 -4.69 8.88 25.61
CA PHE A 135 -5.30 10.19 25.39
C PHE A 135 -5.52 10.54 23.92
N LYS A 136 -5.54 9.53 23.03
CA LYS A 136 -5.76 9.73 21.60
C LYS A 136 -7.15 10.30 21.28
N PHE A 137 -8.14 10.09 22.13
CA PHE A 137 -9.46 10.71 21.96
C PHE A 137 -9.43 12.23 22.14
N MET A 138 -8.51 12.76 22.96
CA MET A 138 -8.42 14.19 23.25
C MET A 138 -7.81 14.97 22.07
N THR A 139 -7.02 14.31 21.21
CA THR A 139 -6.40 14.92 20.03
C THR A 139 -7.39 15.17 18.88
N VAL A 140 -8.66 14.75 19.03
CA VAL A 140 -9.72 14.98 18.03
C VAL A 140 -10.09 16.47 17.92
N LEU A 141 -9.99 17.22 19.02
CA LEU A 141 -10.20 18.67 19.05
C LEU A 141 -8.88 19.38 19.32
N ARG A 142 -8.68 20.53 18.66
CA ARG A 142 -7.54 21.41 18.95
C ARG A 142 -7.67 21.98 20.37
N LEU A 143 -6.53 22.25 21.00
CA LEU A 143 -6.48 22.79 22.36
C LEU A 143 -7.22 24.14 22.49
N GLU A 144 -7.19 24.96 21.43
CA GLU A 144 -7.96 26.22 21.35
C GLU A 144 -9.48 26.00 21.54
N VAL A 145 -10.02 24.94 20.95
CA VAL A 145 -11.45 24.59 21.05
C VAL A 145 -11.78 24.04 22.44
N TRP A 146 -10.86 23.28 23.04
CA TRP A 146 -11.02 22.84 24.42
C TRP A 146 -11.11 24.01 25.39
N LEU A 147 -10.23 25.00 25.23
CA LEU A 147 -10.27 26.21 26.04
C LEU A 147 -11.55 27.03 25.79
N SER A 148 -12.03 27.10 24.56
CA SER A 148 -13.29 27.80 24.26
C SER A 148 -14.52 27.09 24.85
N ILE A 149 -14.53 25.77 24.94
CA ILE A 149 -15.59 24.99 25.61
C ILE A 149 -15.60 25.29 27.11
N VAL A 150 -14.44 25.25 27.77
CA VAL A 150 -14.32 25.58 29.20
C VAL A 150 -14.73 27.03 29.47
N GLY A 151 -14.32 27.95 28.58
CA GLY A 151 -14.76 29.35 28.62
C GLY A 151 -16.28 29.51 28.46
N ALA A 152 -16.88 28.85 27.47
CA ALA A 152 -18.32 28.91 27.23
C ALA A 152 -19.13 28.35 28.41
N LEU A 153 -18.66 27.24 29.01
CA LEU A 153 -19.27 26.63 30.21
C LEU A 153 -19.28 27.58 31.40
N THR A 154 -18.11 28.18 31.70
CA THR A 154 -17.97 29.11 32.83
C THR A 154 -18.78 30.39 32.63
N VAL A 155 -18.73 30.98 31.43
CA VAL A 155 -19.52 32.18 31.07
C VAL A 155 -21.03 31.91 31.17
N THR A 156 -21.50 30.76 30.66
CA THR A 156 -22.92 30.39 30.72
C THR A 156 -23.37 30.18 32.17
N GLY A 157 -22.57 29.50 32.99
CA GLY A 157 -22.86 29.33 34.42
C GLY A 157 -22.97 30.65 35.18
N ILE A 158 -22.04 31.59 34.92
CA ILE A 158 -22.07 32.93 35.53
C ILE A 158 -23.28 33.74 35.04
N MET A 159 -23.60 33.68 33.74
CA MET A 159 -24.75 34.40 33.18
C MET A 159 -26.09 33.89 33.70
N ILE A 160 -26.24 32.58 33.88
CA ILE A 160 -27.45 32.00 34.49
C ILE A 160 -27.59 32.50 35.94
N TRP A 161 -26.51 32.50 36.72
CA TRP A 161 -26.52 33.02 38.08
C TRP A 161 -26.89 34.52 38.14
N LEU A 162 -26.32 35.34 37.26
CA LEU A 162 -26.64 36.77 37.18
C LEU A 162 -28.11 37.00 36.83
N LEU A 163 -28.63 36.29 35.83
CA LEU A 163 -30.02 36.44 35.41
C LEU A 163 -31.00 35.97 36.48
N ASP A 164 -30.68 34.91 37.24
CA ASP A 164 -31.53 34.44 38.33
C ASP A 164 -31.51 35.38 39.54
N LYS A 165 -30.34 36.00 39.83
CA LYS A 165 -30.17 36.92 40.96
C LYS A 165 -30.82 38.29 40.75
N TYR A 166 -30.69 38.85 39.55
CA TYR A 166 -31.09 40.25 39.27
C TYR A 166 -32.43 40.38 38.55
N SER A 167 -32.95 39.33 37.92
CA SER A 167 -34.23 39.43 37.21
C SER A 167 -35.41 39.54 38.19
N PRO A 168 -36.30 40.55 38.04
CA PRO A 168 -37.52 40.67 38.85
C PRO A 168 -38.53 39.56 38.57
N TYR A 169 -38.38 38.84 37.45
CA TYR A 169 -39.27 37.74 37.03
C TYR A 169 -38.71 36.35 37.37
N SER A 170 -37.57 36.26 38.07
CA SER A 170 -37.04 34.97 38.54
C SER A 170 -37.89 34.38 39.67
N ALA A 171 -37.93 33.05 39.76
CA ALA A 171 -38.60 32.31 40.82
C ALA A 171 -38.08 32.67 42.23
N GLN A 172 -36.83 33.12 42.36
CA GLN A 172 -36.26 33.53 43.65
C GLN A 172 -36.77 34.91 44.10
N ASN A 173 -37.01 35.82 43.16
CA ASN A 173 -37.42 37.20 43.43
C ASN A 173 -38.95 37.39 43.43
N ASN A 174 -39.69 36.55 42.69
CA ASN A 174 -41.15 36.58 42.63
C ASN A 174 -41.79 35.26 43.11
N LYS A 175 -41.70 34.99 44.42
CA LYS A 175 -42.28 33.79 45.04
C LYS A 175 -43.82 33.75 44.97
N ALA A 176 -44.48 34.89 44.77
CA ALA A 176 -45.94 34.96 44.65
C ALA A 176 -46.46 34.34 43.33
N MET A 177 -45.67 34.40 42.25
CA MET A 177 -46.01 33.82 40.95
C MET A 177 -45.67 32.32 40.86
N TYR A 178 -44.80 31.81 41.74
CA TYR A 178 -44.31 30.43 41.74
C TYR A 178 -44.43 29.81 43.16
N PRO A 179 -45.63 29.36 43.57
CA PRO A 179 -45.89 28.86 44.93
C PRO A 179 -45.38 27.43 45.19
N TYR A 180 -44.78 26.76 44.19
CA TYR A 180 -44.20 25.42 44.30
C TYR A 180 -42.66 25.50 44.43
N PRO A 181 -42.00 24.51 45.07
CA PRO A 181 -40.55 24.51 45.22
C PRO A 181 -39.88 24.42 43.84
N CYS A 182 -39.29 25.52 43.40
CA CYS A 182 -38.48 25.61 42.18
C CYS A 182 -37.01 25.45 42.51
N ARG A 183 -36.21 24.94 41.57
CA ARG A 183 -34.75 24.93 41.72
C ARG A 183 -34.20 26.35 41.84
N GLU A 184 -33.40 26.60 42.87
CA GLU A 184 -32.69 27.86 43.06
C GLU A 184 -31.29 27.81 42.41
N PHE A 185 -31.00 28.75 41.51
CA PHE A 185 -29.72 28.79 40.81
C PHE A 185 -28.68 29.59 41.60
N THR A 186 -28.12 28.95 42.64
CA THR A 186 -26.88 29.42 43.26
C THR A 186 -25.70 29.25 42.31
N LEU A 187 -24.58 29.96 42.48
CA LEU A 187 -23.43 29.90 41.55
C LEU A 187 -22.94 28.45 41.31
N LYS A 188 -22.91 27.62 42.36
CA LYS A 188 -22.59 26.19 42.27
C LYS A 188 -23.62 25.40 41.44
N GLU A 189 -24.91 25.69 41.61
CA GLU A 189 -26.01 25.03 40.89
C GLU A 189 -26.10 25.49 39.44
N SER A 190 -25.78 26.75 39.16
CA SER A 190 -25.69 27.29 37.80
C SER A 190 -24.53 26.67 37.03
N PHE A 191 -23.37 26.51 37.68
CA PHE A 191 -22.24 25.80 37.06
C PHE A 191 -22.55 24.31 36.88
N TRP A 192 -23.16 23.67 37.89
CA TRP A 192 -23.62 22.28 37.80
C TRP A 192 -24.64 22.09 36.68
N PHE A 193 -25.59 23.01 36.51
CA PHE A 193 -26.57 23.02 35.41
C PHE A 193 -25.89 23.17 34.04
N ALA A 194 -24.91 24.08 33.91
CA ALA A 194 -24.18 24.29 32.67
C ALA A 194 -23.34 23.06 32.28
N LEU A 195 -22.70 22.42 33.27
CA LEU A 195 -21.90 21.20 33.10
C LEU A 195 -22.78 19.99 32.74
N THR A 196 -23.87 19.77 33.47
CA THR A 196 -24.80 18.64 33.22
C THR A 196 -25.53 18.81 31.88
N SER A 197 -25.86 20.04 31.49
CA SER A 197 -26.42 20.35 30.17
C SER A 197 -25.45 20.12 29.01
N PHE A 198 -24.13 20.11 29.25
CA PHE A 198 -23.14 19.74 28.22
C PHE A 198 -23.16 18.24 27.93
N THR A 199 -23.62 17.43 28.89
CA THR A 199 -23.80 16.00 28.72
C THR A 199 -25.21 15.66 28.20
N PRO A 200 -25.39 14.53 27.50
CA PRO A 200 -26.71 14.10 27.02
C PRO A 200 -27.77 13.86 28.12
N GLN A 201 -27.37 13.83 29.39
CA GLN A 201 -28.32 13.67 30.51
C GLN A 201 -29.13 14.94 30.79
N GLY A 202 -28.66 16.10 30.31
CA GLY A 202 -29.35 17.38 30.48
C GLY A 202 -29.21 17.99 31.88
N GLY A 203 -29.60 19.26 32.00
CA GLY A 203 -29.41 20.07 33.21
C GLY A 203 -30.46 19.90 34.31
N GLY A 204 -31.52 19.13 34.09
CA GLY A 204 -32.70 19.10 34.97
C GLY A 204 -33.64 20.29 34.73
N GLU A 205 -34.26 20.81 35.80
CA GLU A 205 -35.20 21.93 35.69
C GLU A 205 -34.51 23.22 35.21
N ALA A 206 -35.03 23.83 34.14
CA ALA A 206 -34.50 25.07 33.55
C ALA A 206 -35.05 26.34 34.25
N PRO A 207 -34.35 27.49 34.14
CA PRO A 207 -34.82 28.76 34.70
C PRO A 207 -36.24 29.13 34.25
N LYS A 208 -37.04 29.71 35.15
CA LYS A 208 -38.43 30.09 34.85
C LYS A 208 -38.53 31.40 34.07
N ALA A 209 -37.61 32.33 34.32
CA ALA A 209 -37.58 33.62 33.64
C ALA A 209 -37.35 33.45 32.13
N LEU A 210 -38.06 34.25 31.31
CA LEU A 210 -37.97 34.19 29.85
C LEU A 210 -36.54 34.44 29.35
N SER A 211 -35.82 35.40 29.94
CA SER A 211 -34.42 35.69 29.61
C SER A 211 -33.48 34.50 29.87
N GLY A 212 -33.68 33.79 30.98
CA GLY A 212 -32.94 32.57 31.31
C GLY A 212 -33.25 31.43 30.34
N ARG A 213 -34.51 31.27 29.92
CA ARG A 213 -34.91 30.25 28.93
C ARG A 213 -34.28 30.48 27.56
N THR A 214 -34.27 31.71 27.07
CA THR A 214 -33.64 32.03 25.78
C THR A 214 -32.14 31.76 25.81
N LEU A 215 -31.46 32.09 26.91
CA LEU A 215 -30.04 31.79 27.09
C LEU A 215 -29.77 30.28 27.11
N VAL A 216 -30.55 29.51 27.89
CA VAL A 216 -30.40 28.05 27.95
C VAL A 216 -30.71 27.40 26.60
N ALA A 217 -31.71 27.89 25.87
CA ALA A 217 -32.04 27.38 24.53
C ALA A 217 -30.90 27.62 23.53
N ALA A 218 -30.29 28.81 23.54
CA ALA A 218 -29.12 29.11 22.71
C ALA A 218 -27.91 28.24 23.10
N TYR A 219 -27.71 28.03 24.41
CA TYR A 219 -26.65 27.16 24.93
C TYR A 219 -26.86 25.69 24.54
N TRP A 220 -28.08 25.16 24.63
CA TRP A 220 -28.40 23.80 24.19
C TRP A 220 -28.17 23.62 22.68
N LEU A 221 -28.53 24.60 21.87
CA LEU A 221 -28.23 24.57 20.44
C LEU A 221 -26.71 24.51 20.21
N PHE A 222 -25.94 25.32 20.93
CA PHE A 222 -24.47 25.28 20.89
C PHE A 222 -23.92 23.90 21.29
N VAL A 223 -24.37 23.33 22.41
CA VAL A 223 -23.93 22.00 22.88
C VAL A 223 -24.23 20.92 21.84
N VAL A 224 -25.43 20.91 21.27
CA VAL A 224 -25.83 19.92 20.26
C VAL A 224 -24.95 20.02 19.02
N LEU A 225 -24.69 21.23 18.52
CA LEU A 225 -23.80 21.43 17.37
C LEU A 225 -22.36 21.00 17.67
N MET A 226 -21.86 21.29 18.88
CA MET A 226 -20.51 20.90 19.29
C MET A 226 -20.37 19.38 19.43
N LEU A 227 -21.36 18.71 20.03
CA LEU A 227 -21.37 17.26 20.20
C LEU A 227 -21.45 16.56 18.84
N ALA A 228 -22.30 17.05 17.92
CA ALA A 228 -22.39 16.54 16.56
C ALA A 228 -21.07 16.72 15.78
N THR A 229 -20.39 17.85 15.93
CA THR A 229 -19.08 18.10 15.31
C THR A 229 -18.00 17.19 15.89
N PHE A 230 -18.01 16.97 17.20
CA PHE A 230 -17.07 16.06 17.87
C PHE A 230 -17.23 14.63 17.38
N THR A 231 -18.46 14.12 17.29
CA THR A 231 -18.72 12.75 16.81
C THR A 231 -18.36 12.59 15.33
N ALA A 232 -18.63 13.58 14.49
CA ALA A 232 -18.23 13.59 13.08
C ALA A 232 -16.70 13.57 12.94
N ASN A 233 -15.98 14.41 13.69
CA ASN A 233 -14.52 14.46 13.63
C ASN A 233 -13.87 13.20 14.19
N LEU A 234 -14.42 12.60 15.25
CA LEU A 234 -13.96 11.32 15.78
C LEU A 234 -14.11 10.21 14.73
N ALA A 235 -15.27 10.14 14.06
CA ALA A 235 -15.52 9.17 13.01
C ALA A 235 -14.55 9.35 11.82
N ALA A 236 -14.34 10.60 11.37
CA ALA A 236 -13.39 10.91 10.30
C ALA A 236 -11.94 10.58 10.69
N PHE A 237 -11.55 10.84 11.94
CA PHE A 237 -10.21 10.53 12.42
C PHE A 237 -9.93 9.02 12.40
N LEU A 238 -10.88 8.20 12.88
CA LEU A 238 -10.76 6.75 12.89
C LEU A 238 -10.70 6.12 11.49
N THR A 239 -11.31 6.75 10.48
CA THR A 239 -11.24 6.28 9.09
C THR A 239 -9.94 6.68 8.40
N VAL A 240 -9.46 7.92 8.61
CA VAL A 240 -8.22 8.42 7.99
C VAL A 240 -6.98 7.61 8.43
N GLU A 241 -6.94 7.16 9.69
CA GLU A 241 -5.82 6.34 10.19
C GLU A 241 -5.69 4.97 9.53
N ARG A 242 -6.73 4.49 8.83
CA ARG A 242 -6.68 3.23 8.08
C ARG A 242 -6.14 3.39 6.65
N MET A 243 -6.03 4.60 6.12
CA MET A 243 -5.85 4.83 4.67
C MET A 243 -4.49 5.37 4.22
N LYS A 244 -3.44 5.36 5.04
CA LYS A 244 -2.14 5.93 4.62
C LYS A 244 -1.00 4.92 4.67
N SER A 245 -0.70 4.31 3.51
CA SER A 245 0.67 3.93 3.21
C SER A 245 1.48 5.21 3.01
N PRO A 246 2.65 5.38 3.65
CA PRO A 246 3.43 6.61 3.53
C PRO A 246 3.95 6.85 2.10
N VAL A 247 4.11 5.79 1.31
CA VAL A 247 4.63 5.81 -0.06
C VAL A 247 3.81 4.85 -0.92
N ALA A 248 3.56 5.23 -2.17
CA ALA A 248 2.88 4.40 -3.17
C ALA A 248 3.72 4.13 -4.43
N SER A 249 4.83 4.85 -4.65
CA SER A 249 5.68 4.69 -5.83
C SER A 249 7.12 5.10 -5.56
N LEU A 250 8.05 4.65 -6.43
CA LEU A 250 9.45 5.08 -6.41
C LEU A 250 9.58 6.61 -6.55
N GLU A 251 8.79 7.25 -7.40
CA GLU A 251 8.83 8.71 -7.58
C GLU A 251 8.43 9.44 -6.28
N GLN A 252 7.42 8.94 -5.56
CA GLN A 252 7.04 9.50 -4.28
C GLN A 252 8.13 9.27 -3.22
N LEU A 253 8.80 8.12 -3.25
CA LEU A 253 9.94 7.82 -2.37
C LEU A 253 11.11 8.79 -2.61
N ALA A 254 11.39 9.10 -3.87
CA ALA A 254 12.49 9.98 -4.28
C ALA A 254 12.26 11.45 -3.93
N ARG A 255 11.00 11.92 -3.96
CA ARG A 255 10.66 13.32 -3.63
C ARG A 255 10.74 13.64 -2.14
N GLN A 256 10.68 12.63 -1.29
CA GLN A 256 10.69 12.80 0.17
C GLN A 256 12.05 12.41 0.75
N SER A 257 12.43 13.06 1.85
CA SER A 257 13.72 12.84 2.53
C SER A 257 13.56 12.15 3.90
N ARG A 258 12.36 11.72 4.27
CA ARG A 258 12.06 11.14 5.59
C ARG A 258 12.37 9.65 5.66
N ILE A 259 12.19 8.94 4.55
CA ILE A 259 12.44 7.50 4.42
C ILE A 259 13.75 7.33 3.66
N ASN A 260 14.73 6.75 4.34
CA ASN A 260 16.01 6.37 3.73
C ASN A 260 15.85 5.06 2.98
N TYR A 261 16.58 4.90 1.89
CA TYR A 261 16.50 3.67 1.10
C TYR A 261 17.86 3.25 0.56
N THR A 262 18.00 1.94 0.37
CA THR A 262 19.26 1.35 -0.09
C THR A 262 19.02 0.13 -0.99
N VAL A 263 20.09 -0.29 -1.65
CA VAL A 263 20.20 -1.46 -2.52
C VAL A 263 21.37 -2.33 -2.09
N VAL A 264 21.45 -3.55 -2.60
CA VAL A 264 22.63 -4.41 -2.43
C VAL A 264 23.78 -3.87 -3.28
N LYS A 265 24.98 -3.87 -2.73
CA LYS A 265 26.20 -3.42 -3.42
C LYS A 265 26.54 -4.36 -4.56
N ASP A 266 27.02 -3.78 -5.66
CA ASP A 266 27.42 -4.50 -6.89
C ASP A 266 26.41 -5.55 -7.39
N SER A 267 25.11 -5.31 -7.18
CA SER A 267 24.01 -6.13 -7.72
C SER A 267 23.43 -5.53 -8.99
N ASP A 268 22.68 -6.35 -9.75
CA ASP A 268 21.93 -5.92 -10.94
C ASP A 268 21.02 -4.70 -10.65
N THR A 269 20.41 -4.64 -9.46
CA THR A 269 19.59 -3.48 -9.03
C THR A 269 20.43 -2.22 -8.82
N HIS A 270 21.64 -2.33 -8.28
CA HIS A 270 22.52 -1.18 -8.08
C HIS A 270 23.10 -0.69 -9.41
N GLU A 271 23.47 -1.61 -10.29
CA GLU A 271 23.89 -1.31 -11.65
C GLU A 271 22.79 -0.63 -12.46
N TYR A 272 21.53 -1.09 -12.33
CA TYR A 272 20.37 -0.42 -12.93
C TYR A 272 20.30 1.07 -12.58
N PHE A 273 20.45 1.45 -11.30
CA PHE A 273 20.42 2.86 -10.90
C PHE A 273 21.64 3.65 -11.40
N LYS A 274 22.83 3.03 -11.46
CA LYS A 274 24.03 3.66 -12.06
C LYS A 274 23.83 3.93 -13.55
N ASN A 275 23.32 2.94 -14.29
CA ASN A 275 23.08 3.03 -15.73
C ASN A 275 21.99 4.05 -16.03
N MET A 276 20.92 4.10 -15.23
CA MET A 276 19.85 5.07 -15.40
C MET A 276 20.30 6.51 -15.10
N LYS A 277 21.14 6.71 -14.08
CA LYS A 277 21.77 8.01 -13.80
C LYS A 277 22.68 8.45 -14.95
N ASN A 278 23.45 7.52 -15.53
CA ASN A 278 24.28 7.81 -16.71
C ASN A 278 23.42 8.17 -17.93
N ALA A 279 22.33 7.44 -18.17
CA ALA A 279 21.39 7.73 -19.23
C ALA A 279 20.74 9.12 -19.08
N GLU A 280 20.34 9.50 -17.86
CA GLU A 280 19.84 10.85 -17.56
C GLU A 280 20.90 11.92 -17.88
N GLU A 281 22.15 11.70 -17.47
CA GLU A 281 23.25 12.64 -17.69
C GLU A 281 23.58 12.82 -19.18
N VAL A 282 23.60 11.72 -19.94
CA VAL A 282 23.78 11.74 -21.41
C VAL A 282 22.61 12.47 -22.08
N LEU A 283 21.36 12.14 -21.72
CA LEU A 283 20.18 12.78 -22.28
C LEU A 283 20.19 14.29 -21.99
N TYR A 284 20.56 14.67 -20.77
CA TYR A 284 20.70 16.07 -20.37
C TYR A 284 21.76 16.80 -21.20
N ASN A 285 22.94 16.20 -21.38
CA ASN A 285 24.01 16.81 -22.17
C ASN A 285 23.62 16.96 -23.64
N VAL A 286 23.03 15.93 -24.25
CA VAL A 286 22.55 16.00 -25.64
C VAL A 286 21.47 17.06 -25.81
N TRP A 287 20.51 17.13 -24.89
CA TRP A 287 19.46 18.15 -24.92
C TRP A 287 20.01 19.57 -24.75
N LYS A 288 20.96 19.75 -23.83
CA LYS A 288 21.68 21.00 -23.62
C LYS A 288 22.42 21.43 -24.89
N ASP A 289 23.11 20.50 -25.56
CA ASP A 289 23.86 20.80 -26.78
C ASP A 289 22.94 21.18 -27.95
N ILE A 290 21.82 20.46 -28.13
CA ILE A 290 20.81 20.78 -29.15
C ILE A 290 20.24 22.18 -28.92
N THR A 291 19.90 22.51 -27.67
CA THR A 291 19.24 23.78 -27.33
C THR A 291 20.18 24.98 -27.40
N LEU A 292 21.44 24.84 -26.98
CA LEU A 292 22.42 25.92 -26.99
C LEU A 292 23.09 26.13 -28.36
N ASN A 293 23.27 25.07 -29.16
CA ASN A 293 23.98 25.15 -30.44
C ASN A 293 23.07 25.37 -31.66
N SER A 294 21.75 25.11 -31.56
CA SER A 294 20.83 25.49 -32.64
C SER A 294 20.61 27.01 -32.63
N SER A 295 21.20 27.74 -33.59
CA SER A 295 21.09 29.21 -33.65
C SER A 295 19.85 29.70 -34.39
N SER A 296 19.29 28.91 -35.31
CA SER A 296 18.16 29.30 -36.15
C SER A 296 16.79 28.81 -35.67
N ASP A 297 16.73 27.77 -34.84
CA ASP A 297 15.49 27.03 -34.51
C ASP A 297 15.17 26.98 -33.00
N GLN A 298 15.77 27.86 -32.18
CA GLN A 298 15.55 27.86 -30.71
C GLN A 298 14.07 27.96 -30.31
N SER A 299 13.24 28.65 -31.09
CA SER A 299 11.80 28.78 -30.82
C SER A 299 11.03 27.45 -30.98
N LYS A 300 11.58 26.46 -31.70
CA LYS A 300 10.97 25.13 -31.85
C LYS A 300 11.17 24.27 -30.61
N TYR A 301 12.29 24.44 -29.91
CA TYR A 301 12.62 23.68 -28.71
C TYR A 301 12.07 24.41 -27.49
N ARG A 302 10.90 24.00 -27.00
CA ARG A 302 10.28 24.56 -25.80
C ARG A 302 10.98 24.06 -24.52
N VAL A 303 12.20 24.53 -24.29
CA VAL A 303 13.10 24.06 -23.22
C VAL A 303 12.43 24.08 -21.84
N TRP A 304 11.68 25.14 -21.53
CA TRP A 304 10.99 25.30 -20.24
C TRP A 304 9.75 24.41 -20.09
N ASP A 305 9.11 24.01 -21.20
CA ASP A 305 7.92 23.17 -21.16
C ASP A 305 8.27 21.67 -20.98
N TYR A 306 9.51 21.28 -21.28
CA TYR A 306 9.98 19.90 -21.18
C TYR A 306 11.36 19.79 -20.49
N PRO A 307 11.44 20.03 -19.18
CA PRO A 307 12.67 19.80 -18.44
C PRO A 307 12.94 18.30 -18.32
N ILE A 308 14.17 17.89 -18.62
CA ILE A 308 14.67 16.57 -18.25
C ILE A 308 14.73 16.52 -16.73
N LYS A 309 14.02 15.57 -16.12
CA LYS A 309 14.02 15.38 -14.67
C LYS A 309 15.28 14.63 -14.27
N GLU A 310 16.01 15.12 -13.28
CA GLU A 310 17.15 14.43 -12.65
C GLU A 310 16.68 13.49 -11.54
N GLN A 311 15.81 12.53 -11.86
CA GLN A 311 15.20 11.68 -10.84
C GLN A 311 16.18 10.64 -10.31
N TYR A 312 16.85 9.91 -11.20
CA TYR A 312 17.74 8.82 -10.84
C TYR A 312 19.07 9.32 -10.27
N GLY A 313 19.51 10.52 -10.66
CA GLY A 313 20.61 11.24 -9.99
C GLY A 313 20.39 11.41 -8.49
N HIS A 314 19.23 11.94 -8.08
CA HIS A 314 18.89 12.09 -6.66
C HIS A 314 18.72 10.76 -5.93
N ILE A 315 18.12 9.76 -6.59
CA ILE A 315 17.94 8.42 -6.02
C ILE A 315 19.30 7.76 -5.72
N LEU A 316 20.21 7.78 -6.68
CA LEU A 316 21.54 7.19 -6.51
C LEU A 316 22.35 7.93 -5.44
N GLN A 317 22.20 9.26 -5.35
CA GLN A 317 22.82 10.05 -4.29
C GLN A 317 22.27 9.66 -2.91
N ALA A 318 20.95 9.49 -2.76
CA ALA A 318 20.32 9.06 -1.51
C ALA A 318 20.73 7.63 -1.10
N ILE A 319 20.84 6.71 -2.06
CA ILE A 319 21.38 5.37 -1.86
C ILE A 319 22.83 5.45 -1.35
N THR A 320 23.66 6.29 -1.97
CA THR A 320 25.06 6.46 -1.61
C THR A 320 25.22 7.09 -0.21
N GLN A 321 24.35 8.04 0.14
CA GLN A 321 24.32 8.64 1.48
C GLN A 321 23.90 7.64 2.56
N THR A 322 22.95 6.77 2.26
CA THR A 322 22.48 5.72 3.19
C THR A 322 23.49 4.58 3.32
N GLY A 323 24.25 4.32 2.25
CA GLY A 323 25.22 3.23 2.14
C GLY A 323 24.57 1.94 1.62
N PRO A 324 25.04 1.37 0.48
CA PRO A 324 24.56 0.08 -0.01
C PRO A 324 24.92 -1.06 0.96
N VAL A 325 24.06 -2.07 1.03
CA VAL A 325 24.28 -3.26 1.89
C VAL A 325 25.05 -4.33 1.14
N GLU A 326 25.88 -5.12 1.83
CA GLU A 326 26.68 -6.17 1.19
C GLU A 326 25.83 -7.38 0.79
N THR A 327 24.83 -7.77 1.59
CA THR A 327 23.96 -8.92 1.31
C THR A 327 22.46 -8.57 1.38
N PRO A 328 21.60 -9.30 0.64
CA PRO A 328 20.15 -9.11 0.70
C PRO A 328 19.58 -9.31 2.12
N ALA A 329 20.10 -10.29 2.87
CA ALA A 329 19.66 -10.60 4.23
C ALA A 329 19.83 -9.40 5.19
N ILE A 330 20.96 -8.71 5.12
CA ILE A 330 21.22 -7.49 5.91
C ILE A 330 20.23 -6.39 5.51
N GLY A 331 19.91 -6.27 4.22
CA GLY A 331 18.91 -5.33 3.72
C GLY A 331 17.51 -5.56 4.32
N PHE A 332 17.03 -6.81 4.29
CA PHE A 332 15.75 -7.17 4.91
C PHE A 332 15.77 -6.97 6.43
N GLN A 333 16.86 -7.35 7.11
CA GLN A 333 16.96 -7.17 8.56
C GLN A 333 16.89 -5.70 8.96
N LYS A 334 17.58 -4.80 8.24
CA LYS A 334 17.48 -3.34 8.48
C LYS A 334 16.05 -2.81 8.37
N VAL A 335 15.26 -3.31 7.41
CA VAL A 335 13.84 -2.94 7.28
C VAL A 335 13.03 -3.48 8.44
N ILE A 336 13.31 -4.71 8.89
CA ILE A 336 12.62 -5.33 10.01
C ILE A 336 12.93 -4.58 11.32
N ASP A 337 14.17 -4.17 11.55
CA ASP A 337 14.58 -3.48 12.78
C ASP A 337 13.95 -2.08 12.91
N ASP A 338 13.61 -1.44 11.79
CA ASP A 338 13.00 -0.12 11.78
C ASP A 338 11.46 -0.15 11.99
N GLU A 339 11.05 -0.19 13.26
CA GLU A 339 9.64 -0.22 13.66
C GLU A 339 8.80 0.98 13.17
N GLU A 340 9.45 2.10 12.87
CA GLU A 340 8.78 3.34 12.47
C GLU A 340 8.49 3.41 10.95
N GLY A 341 9.04 2.49 10.15
CA GLY A 341 8.84 2.45 8.69
C GLY A 341 9.46 3.65 7.96
N LYS A 342 10.61 4.12 8.43
CA LYS A 342 11.48 5.17 7.88
C LYS A 342 12.65 4.61 7.06
N PHE A 343 12.74 3.31 6.87
CA PHE A 343 13.73 2.65 6.03
C PHE A 343 13.04 1.76 5.00
N ALA A 344 13.45 1.90 3.75
CA ALA A 344 12.99 1.08 2.64
C ALA A 344 14.16 0.35 2.00
N PHE A 345 13.92 -0.88 1.56
CA PHE A 345 14.91 -1.66 0.84
C PHE A 345 14.41 -1.92 -0.57
N ILE A 346 15.27 -1.65 -1.55
CA ILE A 346 14.96 -1.84 -2.96
C ILE A 346 15.69 -3.09 -3.42
N HIS A 347 14.94 -4.08 -3.90
CA HIS A 347 15.46 -5.38 -4.31
C HIS A 347 14.57 -5.98 -5.40
N ASP A 348 15.01 -7.11 -5.96
CA ASP A 348 14.19 -7.97 -6.79
C ASP A 348 12.81 -8.27 -6.15
N ALA A 349 11.77 -8.08 -6.95
CA ALA A 349 10.38 -8.20 -6.56
C ALA A 349 10.00 -9.63 -6.16
N ALA A 350 10.59 -10.65 -6.80
CA ALA A 350 10.27 -12.03 -6.49
C ALA A 350 10.78 -12.42 -5.11
N GLN A 351 12.00 -12.00 -4.76
CA GLN A 351 12.55 -12.19 -3.43
C GLN A 351 11.79 -11.39 -2.37
N ILE A 352 11.41 -10.14 -2.65
CA ILE A 352 10.57 -9.33 -1.75
C ILE A 352 9.24 -10.03 -1.47
N ARG A 353 8.56 -10.54 -2.49
CA ARG A 353 7.27 -11.24 -2.33
C ARG A 353 7.42 -12.51 -1.51
N TYR A 354 8.51 -13.25 -1.71
CA TYR A 354 8.83 -14.40 -0.89
C TYR A 354 8.99 -14.02 0.59
N GLU A 355 9.77 -12.99 0.91
CA GLU A 355 9.96 -12.53 2.29
C GLU A 355 8.70 -11.93 2.92
N VAL A 356 7.90 -11.18 2.15
CA VAL A 356 6.60 -10.65 2.60
C VAL A 356 5.60 -11.79 2.89
N SER A 357 5.65 -12.88 2.13
CA SER A 357 4.81 -14.06 2.38
C SER A 357 5.17 -14.77 3.68
N ARG A 358 6.46 -14.75 4.07
CA ARG A 358 6.96 -15.36 5.31
C ARG A 358 6.77 -14.44 6.52
N ASN A 359 6.94 -13.13 6.34
CA ASN A 359 6.92 -12.15 7.40
C ASN A 359 5.80 -11.12 7.20
N CYS A 360 4.74 -11.24 8.01
CA CYS A 360 3.59 -10.35 7.95
C CYS A 360 3.90 -8.89 8.34
N ASN A 361 5.09 -8.60 8.91
CA ASN A 361 5.51 -7.23 9.23
C ASN A 361 6.01 -6.47 8.01
N LEU A 362 6.36 -7.14 6.91
CA LEU A 362 6.82 -6.51 5.69
C LEU A 362 5.65 -6.18 4.76
N THR A 363 5.83 -5.16 3.94
CA THR A 363 4.92 -4.74 2.87
C THR A 363 5.70 -4.34 1.63
N GLU A 364 5.28 -4.87 0.49
CA GLU A 364 5.66 -4.37 -0.82
C GLU A 364 4.99 -3.00 -1.06
N VAL A 365 5.72 -2.06 -1.64
CA VAL A 365 5.29 -0.68 -1.90
C VAL A 365 5.26 -0.40 -3.39
N GLY A 366 4.08 -0.02 -3.87
CA GLY A 366 3.88 0.36 -5.26
C GLY A 366 3.84 -0.83 -6.22
N GLU A 367 3.94 -0.52 -7.50
CA GLU A 367 4.06 -1.51 -8.56
C GLU A 367 5.54 -1.79 -8.81
N MET A 368 5.85 -3.02 -9.24
CA MET A 368 7.19 -3.36 -9.70
C MET A 368 7.55 -2.50 -10.92
N PHE A 369 8.82 -2.18 -11.07
CA PHE A 369 9.35 -1.43 -12.20
C PHE A 369 10.60 -2.13 -12.74
N ALA A 370 11.03 -1.75 -13.94
CA ALA A 370 12.15 -2.42 -14.62
C ALA A 370 11.92 -3.94 -14.69
N GLU A 371 10.80 -4.34 -15.28
CA GLU A 371 10.47 -5.75 -15.49
C GLU A 371 11.58 -6.44 -16.29
N GLN A 372 12.18 -7.45 -15.69
CA GLN A 372 13.28 -8.22 -16.25
C GLN A 372 12.98 -9.69 -15.96
N PRO A 373 12.43 -10.43 -16.93
CA PRO A 373 11.99 -11.80 -16.68
C PRO A 373 13.17 -12.73 -16.45
N TYR A 374 12.94 -13.82 -15.70
CA TYR A 374 13.89 -14.90 -15.58
C TYR A 374 13.74 -15.91 -16.69
N ALA A 375 14.88 -16.30 -17.24
CA ALA A 375 14.96 -17.23 -18.36
C ALA A 375 16.05 -18.26 -18.13
N ILE A 376 15.89 -19.42 -18.77
CA ILE A 376 16.94 -20.42 -18.89
C ILE A 376 17.91 -19.94 -19.96
N ALA A 377 19.21 -19.99 -19.68
CA ALA A 377 20.24 -19.63 -20.65
C ALA A 377 20.96 -20.87 -21.19
N VAL A 378 21.34 -20.81 -22.47
CA VAL A 378 22.08 -21.86 -23.17
C VAL A 378 23.24 -21.26 -23.97
N GLN A 379 24.23 -22.08 -24.32
CA GLN A 379 25.40 -21.62 -25.06
C GLN A 379 25.03 -21.14 -26.47
N GLN A 380 25.56 -19.97 -26.85
CA GLN A 380 25.30 -19.35 -28.15
C GLN A 380 25.76 -20.24 -29.32
N GLY A 381 24.92 -20.38 -30.34
CA GLY A 381 25.25 -21.04 -31.62
C GLY A 381 25.27 -22.58 -31.61
N ARG A 382 25.53 -23.24 -30.47
CA ARG A 382 25.30 -24.69 -30.27
C ARG A 382 23.93 -24.99 -29.67
N GLY A 383 23.33 -23.99 -29.02
CA GLY A 383 22.08 -24.09 -28.29
C GLY A 383 20.81 -23.92 -29.13
N VAL A 384 20.83 -23.64 -30.44
CA VAL A 384 19.58 -23.36 -31.18
C VAL A 384 18.59 -24.52 -31.10
N PHE A 385 19.07 -25.77 -31.25
CA PHE A 385 18.24 -26.96 -31.08
C PHE A 385 17.79 -27.17 -29.61
N ILE A 386 18.66 -26.86 -28.66
CA ILE A 386 18.38 -26.98 -27.23
C ILE A 386 17.36 -25.91 -26.81
N ALA A 387 17.58 -24.65 -27.13
CA ALA A 387 16.67 -23.54 -26.88
C ALA A 387 15.29 -23.75 -27.49
N THR A 388 15.22 -24.30 -28.70
CA THR A 388 13.93 -24.61 -29.34
C THR A 388 13.22 -25.80 -28.68
N LEU A 389 13.94 -26.88 -28.38
CA LEU A 389 13.38 -28.06 -27.71
C LEU A 389 12.90 -27.72 -26.29
N PHE A 390 13.75 -27.06 -25.50
CA PHE A 390 13.42 -26.62 -24.15
C PHE A 390 12.36 -25.52 -24.15
N GLY A 391 12.41 -24.58 -25.10
CA GLY A 391 11.36 -23.56 -25.25
C GLY A 391 9.99 -24.17 -25.54
N LEU A 392 9.93 -25.18 -26.43
CA LEU A 392 8.70 -25.91 -26.70
C LEU A 392 8.25 -26.74 -25.50
N ALA A 393 9.16 -27.42 -24.80
CA ALA A 393 8.83 -28.18 -23.60
C ALA A 393 8.29 -27.28 -22.48
N LEU A 394 8.93 -26.13 -22.26
CA LEU A 394 8.50 -25.16 -21.26
C LEU A 394 7.14 -24.57 -21.62
N ALA A 395 6.90 -24.24 -22.89
CA ALA A 395 5.58 -23.81 -23.38
C ALA A 395 4.50 -24.88 -23.19
N MET A 396 4.82 -26.17 -23.38
CA MET A 396 3.90 -27.27 -23.13
C MET A 396 3.58 -27.42 -21.64
N ILE A 397 4.58 -27.28 -20.77
CA ILE A 397 4.43 -27.35 -19.31
C ILE A 397 3.60 -26.17 -18.80
N THR A 398 3.89 -24.94 -19.23
CA THR A 398 3.15 -23.75 -18.81
C THR A 398 1.69 -23.85 -19.27
N LEU A 399 1.44 -24.26 -20.51
CA LEU A 399 0.09 -24.45 -21.03
C LEU A 399 -0.68 -25.56 -20.29
N ALA A 400 -0.01 -26.67 -19.96
CA ALA A 400 -0.61 -27.71 -19.12
C ALA A 400 -0.94 -27.20 -17.72
N GLY A 401 -0.06 -26.41 -17.12
CA GLY A 401 -0.24 -25.74 -15.83
C GLY A 401 -1.42 -24.76 -15.84
N GLU A 402 -1.53 -23.92 -16.87
CA GLU A 402 -2.65 -23.00 -17.05
C GLU A 402 -3.98 -23.77 -17.17
N ILE A 403 -4.02 -24.82 -17.99
CA ILE A 403 -5.22 -25.67 -18.13
C ILE A 403 -5.60 -26.29 -16.79
N PHE A 404 -4.63 -26.81 -16.03
CA PHE A 404 -4.86 -27.38 -14.71
C PHE A 404 -5.36 -26.34 -13.71
N TYR A 405 -4.72 -25.16 -13.67
CA TYR A 405 -5.12 -24.05 -12.82
C TYR A 405 -6.54 -23.59 -13.14
N TYR A 406 -6.89 -23.40 -14.42
CA TYR A 406 -8.24 -23.03 -14.82
C TYR A 406 -9.27 -24.11 -14.48
N LYS A 407 -8.93 -25.39 -14.66
CA LYS A 407 -9.80 -26.51 -14.21
C LYS A 407 -10.01 -26.49 -12.70
N ARG A 408 -8.95 -26.28 -11.90
CA ARG A 408 -8.99 -26.24 -10.43
C ARG A 408 -9.72 -25.02 -9.88
N LYS A 409 -9.55 -23.86 -10.51
CA LYS A 409 -10.32 -22.64 -10.20
C LYS A 409 -11.81 -22.90 -10.44
N LYS A 410 -12.16 -23.55 -11.55
CA LYS A 410 -13.56 -23.89 -11.87
C LYS A 410 -14.19 -24.88 -10.89
N THR A 411 -13.43 -25.80 -10.31
CA THR A 411 -13.90 -26.70 -9.23
C THR A 411 -14.00 -26.01 -7.87
N ASN A 412 -13.08 -25.11 -7.52
CA ASN A 412 -13.10 -24.40 -6.24
C ASN A 412 -14.22 -23.32 -6.14
N THR A 413 -14.66 -22.72 -7.24
CA THR A 413 -15.80 -21.77 -7.23
C THR A 413 -17.17 -22.45 -7.00
N VAL A 414 -17.24 -23.79 -7.05
CA VAL A 414 -18.48 -24.57 -6.79
C VAL A 414 -18.62 -24.95 -5.30
N GLY A 415 -17.64 -24.60 -4.45
CA GLY A 415 -17.58 -24.97 -3.04
C GLY A 415 -18.13 -23.96 -2.02
N VAL A 416 -19.11 -23.12 -2.37
CA VAL A 416 -19.88 -22.39 -1.35
C VAL A 416 -21.03 -23.29 -0.89
N PRO A 417 -21.10 -23.70 0.40
CA PRO A 417 -22.22 -24.48 0.88
C PRO A 417 -23.50 -23.63 0.79
N ASN A 418 -24.46 -24.09 -0.01
CA ASN A 418 -25.79 -23.52 -0.11
C ASN A 418 -26.47 -23.55 1.26
N VAL A 419 -26.56 -22.39 1.93
CA VAL A 419 -27.58 -22.16 2.94
C VAL A 419 -28.91 -22.22 2.20
N GLY A 420 -29.75 -23.16 2.61
CA GLY A 420 -30.97 -23.54 1.90
C GLY A 420 -31.88 -22.35 1.62
N HIS A 421 -32.07 -22.06 0.34
CA HIS A 421 -33.27 -21.44 -0.21
C HIS A 421 -33.59 -22.23 -1.49
N GLN A 422 -34.72 -22.95 -1.50
CA GLN A 422 -35.25 -23.54 -2.72
C GLN A 422 -35.72 -22.41 -3.64
N PRO A 423 -35.20 -22.28 -4.88
CA PRO A 423 -35.82 -21.43 -5.87
C PRO A 423 -36.95 -22.20 -6.58
N PRO A 424 -38.02 -21.51 -6.99
CA PRO A 424 -39.18 -22.14 -7.63
C PRO A 424 -38.82 -22.71 -9.01
N VAL A 425 -39.39 -23.87 -9.32
CA VAL A 425 -39.22 -24.58 -10.59
C VAL A 425 -39.96 -23.83 -11.70
N GLY A 426 -39.21 -23.12 -12.54
CA GLY A 426 -39.65 -22.63 -13.85
C GLY A 426 -39.25 -23.59 -14.99
N PRO A 427 -39.92 -23.56 -16.15
CA PRO A 427 -39.77 -24.60 -17.16
C PRO A 427 -38.39 -24.53 -17.84
N LYS A 428 -37.75 -25.69 -18.00
CA LYS A 428 -36.47 -25.86 -18.69
C LYS A 428 -36.60 -25.41 -20.16
N LYS A 429 -35.93 -24.32 -20.55
CA LYS A 429 -35.71 -24.02 -21.98
C LYS A 429 -34.62 -24.93 -22.52
N GLN A 430 -34.97 -25.81 -23.45
CA GLN A 430 -34.02 -26.49 -24.32
C GLN A 430 -33.38 -25.44 -25.24
N ILE A 431 -32.05 -25.35 -25.22
CA ILE A 431 -31.29 -24.55 -26.19
C ILE A 431 -30.68 -25.52 -27.19
N THR A 432 -31.20 -25.49 -28.41
CA THR A 432 -30.70 -26.22 -29.57
C THR A 432 -29.37 -25.61 -30.01
N ILE A 433 -28.36 -26.46 -30.23
CA ILE A 433 -27.02 -26.05 -30.66
C ILE A 433 -27.07 -25.56 -32.11
N GLY A 434 -26.92 -24.24 -32.29
CA GLY A 434 -26.66 -23.61 -33.58
C GLY A 434 -25.15 -23.51 -33.83
N LYS A 435 -24.71 -23.97 -35.00
CA LYS A 435 -23.34 -23.82 -35.50
C LYS A 435 -23.09 -22.35 -35.87
N GLU A 436 -22.47 -21.60 -34.97
CA GLU A 436 -21.52 -20.51 -35.28
C GLU A 436 -21.02 -19.92 -33.95
N PHE A 437 -19.73 -20.12 -33.66
CA PHE A 437 -19.07 -19.55 -32.50
C PHE A 437 -18.47 -18.19 -32.92
N ARG A 438 -19.08 -17.08 -32.50
CA ARG A 438 -18.42 -15.77 -32.54
C ARG A 438 -17.92 -15.45 -31.13
N PRO A 439 -16.62 -15.28 -30.89
CA PRO A 439 -16.13 -14.87 -29.58
C PRO A 439 -16.61 -13.46 -29.27
N VAL A 440 -17.36 -13.31 -28.17
CA VAL A 440 -17.68 -12.01 -27.57
C VAL A 440 -16.40 -11.50 -26.93
N MET A 441 -15.75 -10.52 -27.57
CA MET A 441 -14.70 -9.72 -26.99
C MET A 441 -15.32 -8.77 -25.94
N ASP A 442 -15.31 -9.17 -24.67
CA ASP A 442 -15.53 -8.23 -23.57
C ASP A 442 -14.31 -7.32 -23.42
N LYS A 443 -14.25 -6.27 -24.24
CA LYS A 443 -13.48 -5.06 -23.92
C LYS A 443 -14.31 -4.22 -22.96
N ALA A 444 -14.20 -4.50 -21.67
CA ALA A 444 -14.61 -3.56 -20.63
C ALA A 444 -13.58 -2.42 -20.56
N VAL A 445 -13.75 -1.42 -21.43
CA VAL A 445 -13.11 -0.10 -21.26
C VAL A 445 -13.87 0.62 -20.15
N PRO A 446 -13.22 1.12 -19.08
CA PRO A 446 -13.90 1.97 -18.12
C PRO A 446 -14.17 3.33 -18.78
N ARG A 447 -15.44 3.61 -19.10
CA ARG A 447 -15.89 4.99 -19.35
C ARG A 447 -16.01 5.70 -18.00
N VAL A 448 -15.02 6.54 -17.69
CA VAL A 448 -15.16 7.60 -16.69
C VAL A 448 -15.27 8.91 -17.44
N SER A 449 -16.44 9.54 -17.35
CA SER A 449 -16.66 10.92 -17.73
C SER A 449 -16.26 11.82 -16.57
N TYR A 450 -15.28 12.71 -16.75
CA TYR A 450 -15.27 14.03 -16.09
C TYR A 450 -14.65 15.09 -17.01
N ILE A 451 -15.33 16.23 -17.03
CA ILE A 451 -15.07 17.47 -17.75
C ILE A 451 -14.17 18.37 -16.89
N SER A 452 -13.21 19.07 -17.50
CA SER A 452 -13.00 20.51 -17.24
C SER A 452 -12.00 21.12 -18.23
N VAL A 453 -12.54 21.85 -19.21
CA VAL A 453 -11.86 22.98 -19.85
C VAL A 453 -12.46 24.23 -19.19
N PHE A 454 -11.65 25.01 -18.48
CA PHE A 454 -11.97 26.42 -18.19
C PHE A 454 -11.57 27.25 -19.41
N PRO A 455 -12.37 28.25 -19.80
CA PRO A 455 -12.10 29.59 -19.27
C PRO A 455 -13.35 30.43 -18.91
N LEU A 456 -13.09 31.32 -17.93
CA LEU A 456 -13.60 32.67 -17.65
C LEU A 456 -15.10 33.04 -17.80
N TYR A 457 -15.60 33.56 -16.67
CA TYR A 457 -16.52 34.70 -16.48
C TYR A 457 -17.90 34.68 -17.15
N THR A 458 -18.98 34.68 -16.35
CA THR A 458 -19.85 35.86 -16.14
C THR A 458 -20.97 35.59 -15.13
N ILE A 459 -21.45 36.69 -14.56
CA ILE A 459 -22.32 36.88 -13.41
C ILE A 459 -23.80 36.54 -13.72
N SER A 460 -24.52 35.97 -12.74
CA SER A 460 -25.81 36.47 -12.21
C SER A 460 -26.83 35.36 -11.84
N ASN A 461 -27.49 35.63 -10.71
CA ASN A 461 -28.86 35.25 -10.34
C ASN A 461 -29.21 33.81 -9.90
N ILE A 462 -29.41 33.71 -8.57
CA ILE A 462 -30.70 33.40 -7.93
C ILE A 462 -31.46 32.19 -8.52
N ASN A 463 -31.49 31.09 -7.77
CA ASN A 463 -32.77 30.55 -7.29
C ASN A 463 -32.63 29.52 -6.17
N VAL A 464 -33.41 29.83 -5.13
CA VAL A 464 -33.88 29.04 -4.00
C VAL A 464 -34.39 27.66 -4.47
N LEU A 465 -33.86 26.55 -3.94
CA LEU A 465 -34.63 25.40 -3.43
C LEU A 465 -33.73 24.23 -2.98
N ARG A 466 -34.06 23.68 -1.80
CA ARG A 466 -33.66 22.39 -1.18
C ARG A 466 -32.75 22.48 0.06
N ILE A 467 -33.30 23.13 1.08
CA ILE A 467 -33.10 22.75 2.49
C ILE A 467 -34.46 22.25 3.00
N THR A 468 -34.83 21.03 2.65
CA THR A 468 -36.02 20.34 3.17
C THR A 468 -35.69 18.88 3.43
N CYS A 469 -34.82 18.62 4.41
CA CYS A 469 -34.66 17.26 4.94
C CYS A 469 -34.27 17.19 6.43
N ASN A 470 -34.37 18.28 7.21
CA ASN A 470 -34.00 18.25 8.63
C ASN A 470 -35.02 18.88 9.60
N ILE A 471 -36.24 19.20 9.13
CA ILE A 471 -37.28 19.80 9.99
C ILE A 471 -38.26 18.74 10.51
N THR A 472 -38.32 17.55 9.91
CA THR A 472 -39.27 16.49 10.28
C THR A 472 -38.91 15.79 11.61
N PHE A 473 -37.64 15.82 12.03
CA PHE A 473 -37.22 15.19 13.30
C PHE A 473 -37.56 16.05 14.54
N PHE A 474 -37.68 17.37 14.37
CA PHE A 474 -37.98 18.29 15.47
C PHE A 474 -39.47 18.26 15.89
N HIS A 475 -40.38 17.93 14.97
CA HIS A 475 -41.82 17.89 15.22
C HIS A 475 -42.29 16.64 16.00
N VAL A 476 -41.50 15.56 15.95
CA VAL A 476 -41.83 14.30 16.65
C VAL A 476 -41.44 14.36 18.13
N ILE A 477 -40.35 15.05 18.47
CA ILE A 477 -39.89 15.16 19.87
C ILE A 477 -40.79 16.12 20.67
N LEU A 478 -41.20 17.26 20.09
CA LEU A 478 -42.16 18.17 20.76
C LEU A 478 -43.57 17.57 20.94
N SER A 479 -44.00 16.66 20.05
CA SER A 479 -45.33 16.02 20.17
C SER A 479 -45.37 14.90 21.23
N LEU A 480 -44.24 14.32 21.60
CA LEU A 480 -44.19 13.27 22.63
C LEU A 480 -44.17 13.85 24.06
N GLU A 481 -43.63 15.06 24.25
CA GLU A 481 -43.60 15.71 25.56
C GLU A 481 -44.98 16.27 25.98
N VAL A 482 -45.75 16.83 25.03
CA VAL A 482 -47.10 17.39 25.30
C VAL A 482 -48.13 16.30 25.65
N LYS A 483 -47.92 15.06 25.20
CA LYS A 483 -48.85 13.95 25.47
C LYS A 483 -48.66 13.31 26.85
N LYS A 484 -47.54 13.59 27.53
CA LYS A 484 -47.25 13.06 28.88
C LYS A 484 -47.82 13.94 30.01
N THR A 485 -48.12 15.20 29.74
CA THR A 485 -48.69 16.15 30.72
C THR A 485 -50.22 16.09 30.85
N HIS A 486 -50.93 15.32 30.03
CA HIS A 486 -52.40 15.25 30.04
C HIS A 486 -52.97 13.94 30.64
N LYS A 487 -52.13 13.11 31.28
CA LYS A 487 -52.56 11.82 31.85
C LYS A 487 -52.10 11.64 33.29
N ASN A 488 -52.33 12.67 34.11
CA ASN A 488 -52.38 12.61 35.57
C ASN A 488 -53.21 13.80 36.05
N ASP A 489 -54.53 13.65 35.91
CA ASP A 489 -55.58 14.18 36.79
C ASP A 489 -56.77 13.21 36.67
#